data_AF-A0AAD5FQH6-F1
#
_entry.id   AF-A0AAD5FQH6-F1
#
_cell.length_a   1.000
_cell.length_b   1.000
_cell.length_c   1.000
_cell.angle_alpha   90.00
_cell.angle_beta   90.00
_cell.angle_gamma   90.00
#
_symmetry.space_group_name_H-M   'P 1'
#
loop_
_entity.id
_entity.type
_entity.pdbx_description
1 polymer ?
#
loop_
_entity_poly.entity_id
_entity_poly.type
_entity_poly.pdbx_seq_one_letter_code
_entity_poly.pdbx_strand_id
1 'polypeptide(L)' 'MEPGSCFARSFMYYYDSEEKVCRLFLYKGCQGNGNRFETKEDCESMCRGQFSSFRFSSLSHYQLFYDLHC' A
#
# COMPACT_ATOMS: atom_id res chain seq x y z
N MET A 1 -20.07 -26.11 -3.12
CA MET A 1 -19.43 -24.78 -3.11
C MET A 1 -17.97 -25.02 -2.74
N GLU A 2 -17.07 -24.89 -3.71
CA GLU A 2 -15.62 -24.98 -3.45
C GLU A 2 -15.22 -23.77 -2.59
N PRO A 3 -14.63 -23.96 -1.40
CA PRO A 3 -14.16 -22.84 -0.60
C PRO A 3 -13.09 -22.06 -1.38
N GLY A 4 -13.39 -20.79 -1.67
CA GLY A 4 -12.62 -19.92 -2.54
C GLY A 4 -11.12 -19.89 -2.21
N SER A 5 -10.32 -19.82 -3.27
CA SER A 5 -8.90 -20.15 -3.41
C SER A 5 -7.87 -19.31 -2.63
N CYS A 6 -8.27 -18.58 -1.59
CA CYS A 6 -7.38 -17.64 -0.91
C CYS A 6 -7.29 -17.95 0.58
N PHE A 7 -6.23 -18.70 0.94
CA PHE A 7 -6.00 -19.18 2.30
C PHE A 7 -4.79 -18.54 2.99
N ALA A 8 -4.07 -17.62 2.33
CA ALA A 8 -2.95 -16.93 2.96
C ALA A 8 -3.48 -15.80 3.86
N ARG A 9 -3.38 -15.98 5.18
CA ARG A 9 -3.76 -14.95 6.15
C ARG A 9 -2.50 -14.25 6.62
N SER A 10 -2.31 -13.02 6.17
CA SER A 10 -1.16 -12.19 6.56
C SER A 10 -1.65 -10.86 7.10
N PHE A 11 -0.99 -10.40 8.17
CA PHE A 11 -1.19 -9.04 8.65
C PHE A 11 -0.45 -8.09 7.71
N MET A 12 -1.16 -7.06 7.28
CA MET A 12 -0.67 -6.04 6.35
C MET A 12 -1.12 -4.67 6.86
N TYR A 13 -0.50 -3.61 6.39
CA TYR A 13 -0.85 -2.22 6.67
C TYR A 13 -1.56 -1.61 5.48
N TYR A 14 -2.59 -0.81 5.73
CA TYR A 14 -3.22 0.05 4.74
C TYR A 14 -3.24 1.47 5.27
N TYR A 15 -3.20 2.45 4.37
CA TYR A 15 -3.34 3.85 4.70
C TYR A 15 -4.82 4.24 4.77
N ASP A 16 -5.23 4.72 5.94
CA ASP A 16 -6.52 5.35 6.18
C ASP A 16 -6.40 6.84 5.85
N SER A 17 -6.97 7.27 4.74
CA SER A 17 -6.87 8.64 4.25
C SER A 17 -7.76 9.63 5.00
N GLU A 18 -8.82 9.15 5.65
CA GLU A 18 -9.70 9.96 6.51
C GLU A 18 -8.93 10.38 7.76
N GLU A 19 -8.27 9.41 8.39
CA GLU A 19 -7.55 9.59 9.65
C GLU A 19 -6.06 9.92 9.46
N LYS A 20 -5.57 9.83 8.22
CA LYS A 20 -4.17 10.04 7.80
C LYS A 20 -3.17 9.17 8.56
N VAL A 21 -3.54 7.91 8.79
CA VAL A 21 -2.75 6.94 9.55
C VAL A 21 -2.69 5.57 8.88
N CYS A 22 -1.58 4.87 9.04
CA CYS A 22 -1.45 3.48 8.60
C CYS A 22 -2.00 2.53 9.67
N ARG A 23 -2.96 1.69 9.28
CA ARG A 23 -3.67 0.75 10.15
C ARG A 23 -3.42 -0.70 9.72
N LEU A 24 -3.36 -1.59 10.69
CA LEU A 24 -3.19 -3.02 10.44
C LEU A 24 -4.52 -3.65 10.02
N PHE A 25 -4.50 -4.52 9.02
CA PHE A 25 -5.64 -5.33 8.61
C PHE A 25 -5.21 -6.76 8.27
N LEU A 26 -6.19 -7.68 8.32
CA LEU A 26 -5.97 -9.07 7.93
C LEU A 26 -6.23 -9.24 6.43
N TYR A 27 -5.17 -9.47 5.67
CA TYR A 27 -5.26 -9.79 4.25
C TYR A 27 -5.49 -11.29 4.04
N LYS A 28 -6.46 -11.64 3.19
CA LYS A 28 -6.86 -13.03 2.90
C LYS A 28 -6.05 -13.71 1.80
N GLY A 29 -5.03 -13.04 1.27
CA GLY A 29 -4.06 -13.66 0.36
C GLY A 29 -4.37 -13.50 -1.12
N CYS A 30 -5.48 -12.87 -1.47
CA CYS A 30 -5.78 -12.49 -2.85
C CYS A 30 -6.71 -11.26 -2.90
N GLN A 31 -6.83 -10.68 -4.10
CA GLN A 31 -7.64 -9.48 -4.39
C GLN A 31 -7.16 -8.22 -3.63
N GLY A 32 -7.93 -7.13 -3.72
CA GLY A 32 -7.60 -5.84 -3.11
C GLY A 32 -6.89 -4.89 -4.07
N ASN A 33 -6.53 -3.72 -3.56
CA ASN A 33 -5.82 -2.67 -4.29
C ASN A 33 -4.34 -2.59 -3.85
N GLY A 34 -3.61 -1.60 -4.36
CA GLY A 34 -2.21 -1.35 -4.00
C GLY A 34 -2.00 -0.71 -2.62
N ASN A 35 -3.06 -0.36 -1.89
CA ASN A 35 -2.98 0.20 -0.54
C ASN A 35 -2.76 -0.92 0.48
N ARG A 36 -1.61 -1.58 0.38
CA ARG A 36 -1.22 -2.74 1.18
C ARG A 36 0.29 -2.82 1.30
N PHE A 37 0.78 -2.76 2.53
CA PHE A 37 2.20 -2.73 2.88
C PHE A 37 2.52 -3.77 3.94
N GLU A 38 3.73 -4.32 3.94
CA GLU A 38 4.14 -5.32 4.94
C GLU A 38 4.49 -4.69 6.28
N THR A 39 4.98 -3.44 6.25
CA THR A 39 5.38 -2.69 7.44
C THR A 39 4.62 -1.38 7.57
N LYS A 40 4.55 -0.85 8.79
CA LYS A 40 3.93 0.45 9.04
C LYS A 40 4.76 1.56 8.43
N GLU A 41 6.08 1.44 8.53
CA GLU A 41 7.06 2.41 8.07
C GLU A 41 6.98 2.59 6.55
N ASP A 42 6.82 1.51 5.78
CA ASP A 42 6.62 1.59 4.33
C ASP A 42 5.33 2.32 3.99
N CYS A 43 4.23 1.99 4.68
CA CYS A 43 2.95 2.66 4.49
C CYS A 43 3.05 4.17 4.81
N GLU A 44 3.69 4.54 5.93
CA GLU A 44 3.83 5.94 6.34
C GLU A 44 4.76 6.70 5.41
N SER A 45 5.90 6.12 5.03
CA SER A 45 6.84 6.73 4.08
C SER A 45 6.19 6.99 2.73
N MET A 46 5.36 6.04 2.25
CA MET A 46 4.69 6.15 0.96
C MET A 46 3.52 7.15 0.99
N CYS A 47 2.63 7.06 1.99
CA CYS A 47 1.36 7.79 1.97
C CYS A 47 1.35 9.08 2.80
N ARG A 48 2.24 9.24 3.81
CA ARG A 48 2.37 10.47 4.61
C ARG A 48 3.48 11.40 4.10
N GLY A 49 4.37 10.89 3.25
CA GLY A 49 5.57 11.59 2.76
C GLY A 49 5.39 12.47 1.52
N GLN A 50 4.21 12.50 0.89
CA GLN A 50 3.97 13.41 -0.23
C GLN A 50 3.79 14.84 0.28
N PHE A 51 4.89 15.60 0.33
CA PHE A 51 5.05 16.97 -0.20
C PHE A 51 6.38 17.58 0.28
N SER A 52 7.50 17.18 -0.34
CA SER A 52 8.62 18.12 -0.54
C SER A 52 9.51 17.66 -1.70
N SER A 53 9.20 18.15 -2.90
CA SER A 53 10.13 18.37 -4.01
C SER A 53 11.03 17.20 -4.46
N PHE A 54 10.55 16.37 -5.38
CA PHE A 54 11.44 15.72 -6.35
C PHE A 54 11.04 16.09 -7.78
N ARG A 55 11.90 16.90 -8.42
CA ARG A 55 11.85 17.17 -9.86
C ARG A 55 12.12 15.87 -10.60
N PHE A 56 11.24 15.53 -11.52
CA PHE A 56 11.42 14.50 -12.52
C PHE A 56 12.55 14.87 -13.47
N SER A 57 13.60 14.04 -13.52
CA SER A 57 14.58 14.12 -14.61
C SER A 57 14.85 12.78 -15.30
N SER A 58 14.73 11.61 -14.65
CA SER A 58 15.21 10.37 -15.29
C SER A 58 14.87 9.01 -14.64
N LEU A 59 13.71 8.79 -14.02
CA LEU A 59 13.44 7.49 -13.38
C LEU A 59 12.42 6.63 -14.14
N SER A 60 12.87 5.42 -14.45
CA SER A 60 12.15 4.31 -15.06
C SER A 60 10.72 4.16 -14.52
N HIS A 61 9.81 3.76 -15.41
CA HIS A 61 8.37 3.50 -15.24
C HIS A 61 7.90 2.81 -13.94
N TYR A 62 8.81 2.27 -13.13
CA TYR A 62 8.58 1.62 -11.85
C TYR A 62 8.11 2.57 -10.73
N GLN A 63 8.50 3.86 -10.77
CA GLN A 63 8.16 4.83 -9.72
C GLN A 63 6.71 5.39 -9.84
N LEU A 64 6.13 5.43 -11.04
CA LEU A 64 4.78 5.96 -11.28
C LEU A 64 3.65 5.05 -10.75
N PHE A 65 3.94 3.79 -10.43
CA PHE A 65 2.95 2.86 -9.85
C PHE A 65 2.76 3.05 -8.35
N TYR A 66 3.74 3.66 -7.66
CA TYR A 66 3.72 3.84 -6.21
C TYR A 66 3.12 5.18 -5.78
N ASP A 67 3.02 6.16 -6.69
CA ASP A 67 2.36 7.45 -6.44
C ASP A 67 0.82 7.39 -6.50
N LEU A 68 0.23 6.30 -7.02
CA LEU A 68 -1.22 6.17 -7.29
C LEU A 68 -1.94 5.11 -6.42
N HIS A 69 -1.26 4.56 -5.41
CA HIS A 69 -1.74 3.38 -4.66
C HIS A 69 -1.96 3.59 -3.16
N CYS A 70 -1.82 4.82 -2.68
CA CYS A 70 -2.60 5.32 -1.55
C CYS A 70 -3.75 6.15 -2.15
#